data_AF-A0A2V1B583-F1
#
_entry.id   AF-A0A2V1B583-F1
#
_cell.length_a   1.000
_cell.length_b   1.000
_cell.length_c   1.000
_cell.angle_alpha   90.00
_cell.angle_beta   90.00
_cell.angle_gamma   90.00
#
_symmetry.space_group_name_H-M   'P 1'
#
loop_
_entity.id
_entity.type
_entity.pdbx_description
1 polymer ?
#
loop_
_entity_poly.entity_id
_entity_poly.type
_entity_poly.pdbx_seq_one_letter_code
_entity_poly.pdbx_strand_id
1 'polypeptide(L)'
;MPAQVIVVARLLVSKDSISYFRDNCRLIYEGWVSFSAEPLADNNFEQSLIAAMDIVQGLMKGNRIRRLLLRFAYMHLARTILDCKTVAATDRIQGNTYRSVGIRDAPVAIDMYLKAKQDVSGESLKRSTLLGYYRAGRRWADLAGSSPLSGFIFPQMAETIVQNIHYRLDSQNIAYHIQPHHPELTE
;
A
#
# COMPACT_ATOMS: atom_id res chain seq x y z
N MET A 1 -0.92 -23.06 -16.11
CA MET A 1 -1.32 -21.75 -15.55
C MET A 1 -2.65 -21.33 -16.17
N PRO A 2 -3.62 -20.80 -15.41
CA PRO A 2 -4.86 -20.27 -15.98
C PRO A 2 -4.57 -19.08 -16.91
N ALA A 3 -5.25 -18.99 -18.05
CA ALA A 3 -5.03 -17.96 -19.08
C ALA A 3 -5.13 -16.52 -18.54
N GLN A 4 -6.02 -16.30 -17.57
CA GLN A 4 -6.20 -15.01 -16.89
C GLN A 4 -4.94 -14.52 -16.17
N VAL A 5 -4.16 -15.45 -15.59
CA VAL A 5 -2.92 -15.09 -14.89
C VAL A 5 -1.84 -14.66 -15.87
N ILE A 6 -1.83 -15.22 -17.08
CA ILE A 6 -0.89 -14.83 -18.15
C ILE A 6 -1.18 -13.42 -18.65
N VAL A 7 -2.46 -13.08 -18.85
CA VAL A 7 -2.89 -11.73 -19.28
C VAL A 7 -2.51 -10.69 -18.22
N VAL A 8 -2.83 -10.96 -16.95
CA VAL A 8 -2.49 -10.05 -15.84
C VAL A 8 -0.97 -9.91 -15.69
N ALA A 9 -0.20 -11.00 -15.79
CA ALA A 9 1.25 -10.94 -15.73
C ALA A 9 1.85 -10.06 -16.85
N ARG A 10 1.33 -10.18 -18.09
CA ARG A 10 1.73 -9.32 -19.22
C ARG A 10 1.41 -7.84 -19.00
N LEU A 11 0.34 -7.54 -18.27
CA LEU A 11 -0.05 -6.16 -17.91
C LEU A 11 0.77 -5.58 -16.75
N LEU A 12 1.30 -6.44 -15.89
CA LEU A 12 2.14 -6.05 -14.76
C LEU A 12 3.61 -5.84 -15.17
N VAL A 13 4.08 -6.43 -16.27
CA VAL A 13 5.45 -6.25 -16.74
C VAL A 13 5.43 -5.35 -17.98
N SER A 14 5.80 -4.08 -17.81
CA SER A 14 5.97 -3.17 -18.95
C SER A 14 7.08 -3.69 -19.86
N LYS A 15 6.83 -3.70 -21.18
CA LYS A 15 7.87 -3.94 -22.21
C LYS A 15 9.05 -2.97 -22.06
N ASP A 16 8.84 -1.81 -21.44
CA ASP A 16 9.84 -0.77 -21.25
C ASP A 16 10.12 -0.47 -19.76
N SER A 17 10.01 -1.49 -18.91
CA SER A 17 10.22 -1.38 -17.46
C SER A 17 11.60 -0.83 -17.09
N ILE A 18 12.63 -1.12 -17.89
CA ILE A 18 14.00 -0.62 -17.69
C ILE A 18 14.09 0.89 -17.95
N SER A 19 13.55 1.39 -19.06
CA SER A 19 13.56 2.83 -19.32
C SER A 19 12.69 3.56 -18.30
N TYR A 20 11.54 2.98 -17.93
CA TYR A 20 10.70 3.52 -16.87
C TYR A 20 11.45 3.64 -15.54
N PHE A 21 12.19 2.60 -15.14
CA PHE A 21 13.03 2.64 -13.96
C PHE A 21 14.11 3.73 -14.08
N ARG A 22 14.84 3.77 -15.20
CA ARG A 22 15.90 4.76 -15.45
C ARG A 22 15.37 6.18 -15.32
N ASP A 23 14.26 6.49 -15.96
CA ASP A 23 13.68 7.83 -16.02
C ASP A 23 13.14 8.29 -14.66
N ASN A 24 12.86 7.35 -13.74
CA ASN A 24 12.36 7.63 -12.40
C ASN A 24 13.36 7.30 -11.28
N CYS A 25 14.58 6.85 -11.60
CA CYS A 25 15.54 6.28 -10.65
C CYS A 25 15.84 7.20 -9.46
N ARG A 26 15.99 8.50 -9.71
CA ARG A 26 16.21 9.50 -8.66
C ARG A 26 15.03 9.58 -7.69
N LEU A 27 13.80 9.62 -8.19
CA LEU A 27 12.58 9.67 -7.37
C LEU A 27 12.38 8.36 -6.58
N ILE A 28 12.72 7.23 -7.21
CA ILE A 28 12.71 5.91 -6.56
C ILE A 28 13.67 5.91 -5.37
N TYR A 29 14.88 6.41 -5.57
CA TYR A 29 15.90 6.50 -4.54
C TYR A 29 15.50 7.46 -3.41
N GLU A 30 15.06 8.67 -3.74
CA GLU A 30 14.60 9.67 -2.76
C GLU A 30 13.41 9.16 -1.94
N GLY A 31 12.44 8.51 -2.60
CA GLY A 31 11.34 7.84 -1.94
C GLY A 31 11.82 6.71 -1.03
N TRP A 32 12.65 5.81 -1.54
CA TRP A 32 13.20 4.69 -0.76
C TRP A 32 13.86 5.18 0.52
N VAL A 33 14.80 6.13 0.43
CA VAL A 33 15.49 6.72 1.58
C VAL A 33 14.50 7.28 2.60
N SER A 34 13.48 8.02 2.14
CA SER A 34 12.48 8.64 3.00
C SER A 34 11.65 7.64 3.80
N PHE A 35 11.42 6.44 3.27
CA PHE A 35 10.61 5.40 3.92
C PHE A 35 11.43 4.27 4.56
N SER A 36 12.73 4.20 4.28
CA SER A 36 13.66 3.23 4.87
C SER A 36 14.42 3.76 6.09
N ALA A 37 14.47 5.08 6.26
CA ALA A 37 15.32 5.75 7.26
C ALA A 37 14.71 5.86 8.66
N GLU A 38 13.45 5.46 8.89
CA GLU A 38 12.88 5.42 10.23
C GLU A 38 13.00 4.01 10.84
N PRO A 39 13.91 3.80 11.81
CA PRO A 39 13.74 2.71 12.75
C PRO A 39 12.52 3.06 13.62
N LEU A 40 11.57 2.13 13.71
CA LEU A 40 10.47 2.14 14.70
C LEU A 40 10.97 2.06 16.16
N ALA A 41 12.25 2.33 16.43
CA ALA A 41 12.97 1.85 17.60
C ALA A 41 12.78 2.71 18.87
N ASP A 42 12.25 3.93 18.80
CA ASP A 42 12.03 4.76 20.00
C ASP A 42 10.71 5.58 20.00
N ASN A 43 9.91 5.45 18.95
CA ASN A 43 8.71 6.27 18.78
C ASN A 43 7.48 5.50 19.26
N ASN A 44 6.57 6.19 19.98
CA ASN A 44 5.26 5.63 20.32
C ASN A 44 4.60 5.11 19.03
N PHE A 45 4.23 3.82 19.00
CA PHE A 45 3.56 3.19 17.85
C PHE A 45 2.42 4.04 17.29
N GLU A 46 1.65 4.69 18.17
CA GLU A 46 0.56 5.57 17.79
C GLU A 46 1.04 6.76 16.94
N GLN A 47 2.18 7.37 17.28
CA GLN A 47 2.76 8.46 16.51
C GLN A 47 3.26 7.98 15.14
N SER A 48 3.93 6.83 15.08
CA SER A 48 4.38 6.24 13.81
C SER A 48 3.20 5.86 12.91
N LEU A 49 2.12 5.35 13.48
CA LEU A 49 0.90 5.04 12.75
C LEU A 49 0.22 6.31 12.20
N ILE A 50 0.13 7.37 13.03
CA ILE A 50 -0.42 8.66 12.61
C ILE A 50 0.42 9.25 11.48
N ALA A 51 1.74 9.28 11.62
CA ALA A 51 2.66 9.78 10.60
C ALA A 51 2.51 9.01 9.28
N ALA A 52 2.50 7.67 9.33
CA ALA A 52 2.32 6.84 8.15
C ALA A 52 0.99 7.11 7.42
N MET A 53 -0.11 7.24 8.18
CA MET A 53 -1.43 7.57 7.61
C MET A 53 -1.47 8.99 7.02
N ASP A 54 -0.86 9.97 7.69
CA ASP A 54 -0.78 11.36 7.21
C ASP A 54 0.00 11.46 5.90
N ILE A 55 1.12 10.74 5.79
CA ILE A 55 1.91 10.70 4.55
C ILE A 55 1.08 10.15 3.40
N VAL A 56 0.36 9.04 3.61
CA VAL A 56 -0.53 8.47 2.59
C VAL A 56 -1.60 9.48 2.16
N GLN A 57 -2.24 10.16 3.11
CA GLN A 57 -3.27 11.15 2.80
C GLN A 57 -2.72 12.37 2.05
N GLY A 58 -1.54 12.87 2.41
CA GLY A 58 -0.87 13.98 1.74
C GLY A 58 -0.50 13.64 0.29
N LEU A 59 -0.09 12.40 0.04
CA LEU A 59 0.29 11.92 -1.29
C LEU A 59 -0.92 11.63 -2.19
N MET A 60 -2.07 11.24 -1.61
CA MET A 60 -3.31 11.00 -2.36
C MET A 60 -3.83 12.24 -3.10
N LYS A 61 -3.59 13.45 -2.59
CA LYS A 61 -3.98 14.72 -3.22
C LYS A 61 -3.00 15.18 -4.32
N GLY A 62 -2.27 14.24 -4.93
CA GLY A 62 -1.01 14.51 -5.61
C GLY A 62 -0.92 14.26 -7.12
N ASN A 63 0.10 14.85 -7.76
CA ASN A 63 0.43 14.62 -9.18
C ASN A 63 1.10 13.24 -9.42
N ARG A 64 1.50 12.95 -10.67
CA ARG A 64 2.08 11.66 -11.08
C ARG A 64 3.29 11.21 -10.24
N ILE A 65 4.14 12.14 -9.81
CA ILE A 65 5.31 11.85 -8.97
C ILE A 65 4.87 11.36 -7.59
N ARG A 66 3.81 11.94 -7.04
CA ARG A 66 3.26 11.53 -5.75
C ARG A 66 2.63 10.13 -5.80
N ARG A 67 2.19 9.64 -6.96
CA ARG A 67 1.67 8.25 -7.11
C ARG A 67 2.75 7.18 -6.93
N LEU A 68 3.97 7.45 -7.42
CA LEU A 68 5.11 6.58 -7.20
C LEU A 68 5.48 6.51 -5.72
N LEU A 69 5.60 7.67 -5.06
CA LEU A 69 5.85 7.76 -3.62
C LEU A 69 4.74 7.13 -2.78
N LEU A 70 3.49 7.22 -3.24
CA LEU A 70 2.33 6.62 -2.58
C LEU A 70 2.44 5.09 -2.47
N ARG A 71 3.13 4.41 -3.40
CA ARG A 71 3.39 2.96 -3.30
C ARG A 71 4.23 2.63 -2.07
N PHE A 72 5.30 3.39 -1.83
CA PHE A 72 6.10 3.24 -0.62
C PHE A 72 5.31 3.61 0.62
N ALA A 73 4.58 4.72 0.60
CA ALA A 73 3.76 5.14 1.74
C ALA A 73 2.75 4.05 2.14
N TYR A 74 2.12 3.41 1.15
CA TYR A 74 1.23 2.27 1.40
C TYR A 74 1.98 1.06 1.98
N MET A 75 3.11 0.65 1.40
CA MET A 75 3.90 -0.47 1.93
C MET A 75 4.42 -0.19 3.34
N HIS A 76 4.90 1.03 3.59
CA HIS A 76 5.35 1.50 4.89
C HIS A 76 4.19 1.44 5.89
N LEU A 77 3.01 1.98 5.57
CA LEU A 77 1.83 1.87 6.43
C LEU A 77 1.47 0.40 6.76
N ALA A 78 1.50 -0.48 5.75
CA ALA A 78 1.20 -1.90 5.96
C ALA A 78 2.22 -2.57 6.88
N ARG A 79 3.49 -2.19 6.74
CA ARG A 79 4.59 -2.64 7.60
C ARG A 79 4.43 -2.10 9.02
N THR A 80 4.16 -0.81 9.21
CA THR A 80 3.94 -0.20 10.54
C THR A 80 2.80 -0.90 11.31
N ILE A 81 1.68 -1.19 10.64
CA ILE A 81 0.57 -1.95 11.25
C ILE A 81 0.97 -3.40 11.57
N LEU A 82 1.84 -4.02 10.75
CA LEU A 82 2.33 -5.38 10.98
C LEU A 82 3.39 -5.45 12.09
N ASP A 83 4.29 -4.48 12.18
CA ASP A 83 5.34 -4.42 13.20
C ASP A 83 4.71 -4.15 14.58
N CYS A 84 3.59 -3.41 14.64
CA CYS A 84 2.76 -3.37 15.85
C CYS A 84 2.29 -4.74 16.32
N LYS A 85 1.93 -5.64 15.38
CA LYS A 85 1.50 -6.99 15.70
C LYS A 85 2.64 -7.81 16.27
N THR A 86 3.87 -7.66 15.75
CA THR A 86 5.03 -8.41 16.23
C THR A 86 5.47 -7.92 17.60
N VAL A 87 5.56 -6.61 17.84
CA VAL A 87 5.85 -6.04 19.18
C VAL A 87 4.81 -6.52 20.19
N ALA A 88 3.51 -6.37 19.89
CA ALA A 88 2.45 -6.84 20.77
C ALA A 88 2.43 -8.37 20.93
N ALA A 89 2.95 -9.16 19.98
CA ALA A 89 3.07 -10.61 20.14
C ALA A 89 4.26 -10.99 21.02
N THR A 90 5.37 -10.28 20.92
CA THR A 90 6.55 -10.45 21.77
C THR A 90 6.22 -10.10 23.22
N ASP A 91 5.52 -8.99 23.46
CA ASP A 91 5.04 -8.60 24.80
C ASP A 91 4.10 -9.64 25.42
N ARG A 92 3.31 -10.35 24.60
CA ARG A 92 2.43 -11.44 25.05
C ARG A 92 3.21 -12.69 25.44
N ILE A 93 4.23 -13.07 24.68
CA ILE A 93 5.11 -14.19 25.03
C ILE A 93 5.80 -13.91 26.37
N GLN A 94 6.07 -12.63 26.65
CA GLN A 94 6.63 -12.16 27.92
C GLN A 94 5.58 -11.96 29.03
N GLY A 95 4.28 -12.21 28.76
CA GLY A 95 3.21 -12.17 29.76
C GLY A 95 2.66 -10.77 30.09
N ASN A 96 3.02 -9.73 29.33
CA ASN A 96 2.70 -8.34 29.66
C ASN A 96 1.28 -7.88 29.26
N THR A 97 0.56 -8.61 28.39
CA THR A 97 -0.81 -8.22 27.96
C THR A 97 -1.73 -9.40 27.59
N TYR A 98 -3.04 -9.29 27.89
CA TYR A 98 -4.10 -10.24 27.51
C TYR A 98 -4.93 -9.72 26.32
N ARG A 99 -5.33 -10.59 25.39
CA ARG A 99 -6.19 -10.21 24.24
C ARG A 99 -7.66 -10.53 24.53
N SER A 100 -8.57 -9.66 24.08
CA SER A 100 -9.97 -10.04 23.79
C SER A 100 -10.04 -10.70 22.40
N VAL A 101 -10.58 -11.91 22.34
CA VAL A 101 -10.70 -12.71 21.11
C VAL A 101 -11.57 -11.97 20.07
N GLY A 102 -11.09 -11.87 18.81
CA GLY A 102 -11.91 -11.43 17.67
C GLY A 102 -11.56 -10.08 17.03
N ILE A 103 -10.68 -9.28 17.63
CA ILE A 103 -10.32 -7.95 17.10
C ILE A 103 -9.19 -8.08 16.06
N ARG A 104 -9.46 -7.74 14.79
CA ARG A 104 -8.41 -7.63 13.75
C ARG A 104 -7.59 -6.36 13.97
N ASP A 105 -6.25 -6.45 13.85
CA ASP A 105 -5.32 -5.39 14.25
C ASP A 105 -5.40 -4.13 13.37
N ALA A 106 -5.63 -4.29 12.06
CA ALA A 106 -5.79 -3.15 11.14
C ALA A 106 -7.02 -2.27 11.47
N PRO A 107 -8.21 -2.84 11.76
CA PRO A 107 -9.33 -2.10 12.34
C PRO A 107 -9.00 -1.29 13.60
N VAL A 108 -8.19 -1.83 14.52
CA VAL A 108 -7.76 -1.12 15.74
C VAL A 108 -6.86 0.06 15.40
N ALA A 109 -5.85 -0.17 14.56
CA ALA A 109 -4.96 0.89 14.11
C ALA A 109 -5.75 2.02 13.43
N ILE A 110 -6.72 1.67 12.58
CA ILE A 110 -7.60 2.65 11.94
C ILE A 110 -8.43 3.43 12.97
N ASP A 111 -8.95 2.76 14.00
CA ASP A 111 -9.73 3.42 15.06
C ASP A 111 -8.87 4.36 15.92
N MET A 112 -7.63 3.96 16.23
CA MET A 112 -6.66 4.82 16.93
C MET A 112 -6.38 6.09 16.12
N TYR A 113 -6.12 5.94 14.82
CA TYR A 113 -5.91 7.08 13.93
C TYR A 113 -7.14 8.00 13.84
N LEU A 114 -8.34 7.43 13.69
CA LEU A 114 -9.58 8.19 13.63
C LEU A 114 -9.82 8.99 14.92
N LYS A 115 -9.58 8.36 16.08
CA LYS A 115 -9.69 9.03 17.38
C LYS A 115 -8.71 10.21 17.47
N ALA A 116 -7.45 10.00 17.12
CA ALA A 116 -6.43 11.05 17.14
C ALA A 116 -6.74 12.23 16.19
N LYS A 117 -7.40 11.99 15.06
CA LYS A 117 -7.76 13.03 14.09
C LYS A 117 -9.10 13.70 14.35
N GLN A 118 -10.01 13.04 15.06
CA GLN A 118 -11.31 13.59 15.45
C GLN A 118 -11.13 14.86 16.31
N ASP A 119 -10.07 14.89 17.12
CA ASP A 119 -9.74 16.03 17.99
C ASP A 119 -9.07 17.21 17.24
N VAL A 120 -8.63 17.02 16.00
CA VAL A 120 -7.74 17.97 15.29
C VAL A 120 -8.34 18.53 14.00
N SER A 121 -9.02 17.72 13.19
CA SER A 121 -9.21 18.04 11.76
C SER A 121 -10.65 18.34 11.35
N GLY A 122 -11.67 17.96 12.14
CA GLY A 122 -13.08 18.15 11.79
C GLY A 122 -13.56 17.46 10.49
N GLU A 123 -12.66 16.83 9.73
CA GLU A 123 -12.91 16.21 8.44
C GLU A 123 -13.34 14.74 8.65
N SER A 124 -14.52 14.36 8.15
CA SER A 124 -15.06 13.00 8.35
C SER A 124 -14.35 11.97 7.46
N LEU A 125 -13.22 11.46 7.93
CA LEU A 125 -12.51 10.37 7.28
C LEU A 125 -13.31 9.06 7.36
N LYS A 126 -13.64 8.50 6.20
CA LYS A 126 -14.36 7.21 6.14
C LYS A 126 -13.41 6.07 6.51
N ARG A 127 -13.82 5.26 7.49
CA ARG A 127 -13.12 4.03 7.90
C ARG A 127 -12.79 3.10 6.72
N SER A 128 -13.70 2.98 5.76
CA SER A 128 -13.54 2.17 4.55
C SER A 128 -12.38 2.64 3.67
N THR A 129 -12.15 3.95 3.59
CA THR A 129 -11.03 4.54 2.83
C THR A 129 -9.69 4.17 3.48
N LEU A 130 -9.56 4.34 4.78
CA LEU A 130 -8.35 3.99 5.53
C LEU A 130 -8.04 2.49 5.46
N LEU A 131 -9.08 1.66 5.49
CA LEU A 131 -8.93 0.22 5.27
C LEU A 131 -8.47 -0.10 3.83
N GLY A 132 -8.92 0.69 2.86
CA GLY A 132 -8.45 0.65 1.48
C GLY A 132 -6.94 0.90 1.38
N TYR A 133 -6.41 1.89 2.11
CA TYR A 133 -4.98 2.20 2.12
C TYR A 133 -4.13 1.05 2.66
N TYR A 134 -4.55 0.46 3.78
CA TYR A 134 -3.87 -0.71 4.34
C TYR A 134 -3.88 -1.90 3.36
N ARG A 135 -5.02 -2.18 2.72
CA ARG A 135 -5.13 -3.27 1.74
C ARG A 135 -4.26 -3.03 0.51
N ALA A 136 -4.20 -1.79 0.01
CA ALA A 136 -3.31 -1.42 -1.08
C ALA A 136 -1.84 -1.64 -0.69
N GLY A 137 -1.46 -1.27 0.53
CA GLY A 137 -0.11 -1.50 1.06
C GLY A 137 0.27 -2.97 1.14
N ARG A 138 -0.63 -3.81 1.65
CA ARG A 138 -0.43 -5.26 1.66
C ARG A 138 -0.20 -5.82 0.26
N ARG A 139 -1.04 -5.43 -0.71
CA ARG A 139 -0.93 -5.89 -2.11
C ARG A 139 0.36 -5.42 -2.77
N TRP A 140 0.77 -4.17 -2.53
CA TRP A 140 2.05 -3.67 -3.04
C TRP A 140 3.24 -4.39 -2.41
N ALA A 141 3.20 -4.68 -1.10
CA ALA A 141 4.24 -5.44 -0.43
C ALA A 141 4.33 -6.87 -0.96
N ASP A 142 3.18 -7.53 -1.16
CA ASP A 142 3.12 -8.87 -1.74
C ASP A 142 3.67 -8.89 -3.19
N LEU A 143 3.38 -7.85 -3.97
CA LEU A 143 3.86 -7.70 -5.36
C LEU A 143 5.35 -7.35 -5.46
N ALA A 144 5.86 -6.51 -4.55
CA ALA A 144 7.27 -6.15 -4.47
C ALA A 144 8.14 -7.28 -3.88
N GLY A 145 7.52 -8.19 -3.11
CA GLY A 145 8.20 -9.31 -2.48
C GLY A 145 9.28 -8.83 -1.51
N SER A 146 10.47 -9.45 -1.58
CA SER A 146 11.59 -9.14 -0.69
C SER A 146 12.25 -7.79 -0.96
N SER A 147 11.99 -7.18 -2.12
CA SER A 147 12.61 -5.91 -2.53
C SER A 147 11.52 -4.84 -2.76
N PRO A 148 11.33 -3.90 -1.83
CA PRO A 148 10.36 -2.81 -2.01
C PRO A 148 10.62 -1.97 -3.28
N LEU A 149 11.87 -1.93 -3.75
CA LEU A 149 12.26 -1.28 -5.00
C LEU A 149 11.60 -1.92 -6.23
N SER A 150 11.30 -3.22 -6.18
CA SER A 150 10.58 -3.91 -7.26
C SER A 150 9.19 -3.30 -7.50
N GLY A 151 8.58 -2.69 -6.47
CA GLY A 151 7.32 -1.94 -6.57
C GLY A 151 7.32 -0.81 -7.62
N PHE A 152 8.48 -0.31 -8.01
CA PHE A 152 8.64 0.82 -8.96
C PHE A 152 8.83 0.39 -10.41
N ILE A 153 9.17 -0.87 -10.61
CA ILE A 153 9.34 -1.44 -11.95
C ILE A 153 7.96 -1.70 -12.59
N PHE A 154 6.92 -1.81 -11.75
CA PHE A 154 5.56 -2.01 -12.20
C PHE A 154 4.97 -0.76 -12.86
N PRO A 155 4.29 -0.91 -14.01
CA PRO A 155 3.66 0.20 -14.72
C PRO A 155 2.48 0.77 -13.94
N GLN A 156 1.98 1.92 -14.39
CA GLN A 156 0.78 2.55 -13.80
C GLN A 156 -0.44 1.62 -13.82
N MET A 157 -0.53 0.67 -14.76
CA MET A 157 -1.59 -0.35 -14.77
C MET A 157 -1.64 -1.18 -13.49
N ALA A 158 -0.49 -1.42 -12.85
CA ALA A 158 -0.45 -2.11 -11.56
C ALA A 158 -1.12 -1.31 -10.44
N GLU A 159 -1.13 0.03 -10.49
CA GLU A 159 -1.89 0.85 -9.53
C GLU A 159 -3.38 0.58 -9.63
N THR A 160 -3.92 0.55 -10.84
CA THR A 160 -5.34 0.24 -11.07
C THR A 160 -5.70 -1.12 -10.50
N ILE A 161 -4.87 -2.14 -10.74
CA ILE A 161 -5.10 -3.50 -10.23
C ILE A 161 -5.00 -3.52 -8.71
N VAL A 162 -3.96 -2.93 -8.12
CA VAL A 162 -3.75 -2.93 -6.67
C VAL A 162 -4.84 -2.15 -5.92
N GLN A 163 -5.35 -1.06 -6.50
CA GLN A 163 -6.36 -0.20 -5.87
C GLN A 163 -7.81 -0.71 -6.09
N ASN A 164 -8.16 -1.27 -7.26
CA ASN A 164 -9.56 -1.56 -7.63
C ASN A 164 -10.13 -2.94 -7.23
N ILE A 165 -9.39 -3.83 -6.58
CA ILE A 165 -9.95 -5.14 -6.13
C ILE A 165 -10.86 -4.98 -4.88
N HIS A 166 -11.69 -3.94 -4.82
CA HIS A 166 -12.86 -3.89 -3.94
C HIS A 166 -14.10 -4.44 -4.64
N TYR A 167 -14.08 -4.49 -5.97
CA TYR A 167 -15.04 -5.25 -6.76
C TYR A 167 -14.49 -6.66 -6.93
N ARG A 168 -15.31 -7.70 -6.71
CA ARG A 168 -15.01 -9.05 -7.19
C ARG A 168 -14.53 -8.90 -8.63
N LEU A 169 -13.26 -9.21 -8.89
CA LEU A 169 -12.69 -9.20 -10.22
C LEU A 169 -13.28 -10.40 -10.98
N ASP A 170 -14.48 -10.22 -11.51
CA ASP A 170 -14.90 -11.04 -12.64
C ASP A 170 -14.00 -10.65 -13.82
N SER A 171 -13.44 -11.65 -14.49
CA SER A 171 -12.47 -11.49 -15.59
C SER A 171 -12.95 -10.56 -16.71
N GLN A 172 -14.26 -10.33 -16.83
CA GLN A 172 -14.86 -9.37 -17.77
C GLN A 172 -14.60 -7.90 -17.41
N ASN A 173 -14.49 -7.55 -16.11
CA ASN A 173 -14.26 -6.17 -15.67
C ASN A 173 -12.80 -5.72 -15.91
N ILE A 174 -11.85 -6.65 -15.91
CA ILE A 174 -10.44 -6.37 -16.25
C ILE A 174 -10.33 -5.99 -17.72
N ALA A 175 -10.98 -6.74 -18.61
CA ALA A 175 -10.98 -6.43 -20.05
C ALA A 175 -11.63 -5.07 -20.33
N TYR A 176 -12.77 -4.76 -19.72
CA TYR A 176 -13.50 -3.50 -19.94
C TYR A 176 -12.72 -2.25 -19.49
N HIS A 177 -11.94 -2.32 -18.41
CA HIS A 177 -11.12 -1.20 -17.96
C HIS A 177 -9.79 -1.05 -18.71
N ILE A 178 -9.35 -2.08 -19.43
CA ILE A 178 -8.04 -2.13 -20.12
C ILE A 178 -8.19 -1.92 -21.64
N GLN A 179 -9.30 -2.37 -22.23
CA GLN A 179 -9.62 -2.23 -23.65
C GLN A 179 -9.50 -0.80 -24.22
N PRO A 180 -9.87 0.28 -23.50
CA PRO A 180 -9.74 1.63 -24.04
C PRO A 180 -8.28 2.09 -24.24
N HIS A 181 -7.32 1.40 -23.62
CA HIS A 181 -5.91 1.82 -23.59
C HIS A 181 -4.97 0.89 -24.36
N HIS A 182 -5.38 -0.35 -24.67
CA HIS A 182 -4.57 -1.33 -25.38
C HIS A 182 -5.41 -2.28 -26.27
N PRO A 183 -5.80 -1.84 -27.49
CA PRO A 183 -6.56 -2.68 -28.43
C PRO A 183 -5.75 -3.88 -28.98
N GLU A 184 -4.43 -3.87 -28.80
CA GLU A 184 -3.51 -4.92 -29.27
C GLU A 184 -3.54 -6.22 -28.45
N LEU A 185 -4.30 -6.27 -27.35
CA LEU A 185 -4.40 -7.46 -26.48
C LEU A 185 -5.50 -8.45 -26.89
N THR A 186 -6.07 -8.28 -28.09
CA THR A 186 -7.22 -9.04 -28.60
C THR A 186 -6.88 -10.06 -29.70
N GLU A 187 -5.60 -10.21 -30.06
CA GLU A 187 -5.11 -11.22 -31.01
C GLU A 187 -4.30 -12.33 -30.33
#